data_AF-T1AIF5-F1
#
_entry.id   AF-T1AIF5-F1
#
_cell.length_a   1.000
_cell.length_b   1.000
_cell.length_c   1.000
_cell.angle_alpha   90.00
_cell.angle_beta   90.00
_cell.angle_gamma   90.00
#
_symmetry.space_group_name_H-M   'P 1'
#
loop_
_entity.id
_entity.type
_entity.pdbx_description
1 polymer ?
#
loop_
_entity_poly.entity_id
_entity_poly.type
_entity_poly.pdbx_seq_one_letter_code
_entity_poly.pdbx_strand_id
1 'polypeptide(L)'
;MFGYLRDVLEDSNVLVFQFSMPIEDARGFALADDLPSIIVINSKDSIEARLFILMHEFGHILLGETVIDIPDESLANRDKIERWCNAFSTSFLLPDESVIELFKEYSGRLTETNTLNSLSRKYKVSKAVLLVKMLELDYISRQEFDNVLARYMPKEVKEKTGEKKNDGQLNPGSEMSL
;
A
#
# COMPACT_ATOMS: atom_id res chain seq x y z
N MET A 1 3.67 -16.04 -7.31
CA MET A 1 4.23 -15.23 -6.20
C MET A 1 3.24 -15.14 -5.05
N PHE A 2 2.14 -14.38 -5.16
CA PHE A 2 1.19 -14.23 -4.06
C PHE A 2 0.64 -15.55 -3.50
N GLY A 3 0.16 -16.46 -4.36
CA GLY A 3 -0.33 -17.77 -3.91
C GLY A 3 0.72 -18.58 -3.14
N TYR A 4 1.96 -18.62 -3.63
CA TYR A 4 3.07 -19.29 -2.94
C TYR A 4 3.34 -18.69 -1.56
N LEU A 5 3.42 -17.36 -1.44
CA LEU A 5 3.63 -16.70 -0.14
C LEU A 5 2.49 -16.96 0.82
N ARG A 6 1.25 -16.94 0.32
CA ARG A 6 0.06 -17.28 1.10
C ARG A 6 0.18 -18.70 1.66
N ASP A 7 0.47 -19.68 0.81
CA ASP A 7 0.54 -21.08 1.22
C ASP A 7 1.64 -21.29 2.29
N VAL A 8 2.81 -20.64 2.14
CA VAL A 8 3.89 -20.67 3.15
C VAL A 8 3.47 -20.05 4.49
N LEU A 9 2.69 -18.96 4.47
CA LEU A 9 2.18 -18.32 5.68
C LEU A 9 1.10 -19.18 6.37
N GLU A 10 0.20 -19.77 5.59
CA GLU A 10 -0.83 -20.69 6.11
C GLU A 10 -0.22 -21.94 6.75
N ASP A 11 0.84 -22.50 6.15
CA ASP A 11 1.63 -23.59 6.74
C ASP A 11 2.32 -23.18 8.06
N SER A 12 2.51 -21.88 8.27
CA SER A 12 3.08 -21.29 9.49
C SER A 12 2.00 -20.86 10.50
N ASN A 13 0.75 -21.34 10.34
CA ASN A 13 -0.40 -21.02 11.19
C ASN A 13 -0.85 -19.54 11.15
N VAL A 14 -0.60 -18.89 10.01
CA VAL A 14 -1.12 -17.55 9.69
C VAL A 14 -2.17 -17.68 8.57
N LEU A 15 -3.45 -17.54 8.91
CA LEU A 15 -4.54 -17.67 7.93
C LEU A 15 -4.68 -16.41 7.09
N VAL A 16 -4.78 -16.56 5.77
CA VAL A 16 -4.88 -15.41 4.85
C VAL A 16 -6.21 -15.43 4.09
N PHE A 17 -7.09 -14.48 4.39
CA PHE A 17 -8.38 -14.33 3.71
C PHE A 17 -8.35 -13.20 2.68
N GLN A 18 -9.02 -13.41 1.55
CA GLN A 18 -9.23 -12.40 0.52
C GLN A 18 -10.72 -12.11 0.40
N PHE A 19 -11.13 -10.87 0.68
CA PHE A 19 -12.51 -10.42 0.54
C PHE A 19 -12.60 -9.25 -0.44
N SER A 20 -13.74 -9.13 -1.12
CA SER A 20 -14.07 -7.98 -1.96
C SER A 20 -14.67 -6.89 -1.08
N MET A 21 -13.90 -5.85 -0.76
CA MET A 21 -14.35 -4.71 0.06
C MET A 21 -14.37 -3.42 -0.77
N PRO A 22 -15.22 -2.42 -0.46
CA PRO A 22 -15.02 -1.06 -0.95
C PRO A 22 -13.63 -0.55 -0.54
N ILE A 23 -12.90 0.15 -1.42
CA ILE A 23 -11.51 0.60 -1.17
C ILE A 23 -11.44 1.58 0.01
N GLU A 24 -12.56 2.22 0.33
CA GLU A 24 -12.72 3.29 1.32
C GLU A 24 -12.74 2.75 2.77
N ASP A 25 -13.03 1.46 2.96
CA ASP A 25 -13.28 0.88 4.28
C ASP A 25 -12.03 0.22 4.91
N ALA A 26 -11.20 -0.48 4.11
CA ALA A 26 -9.91 -1.04 4.51
C ALA A 26 -9.14 -1.61 3.30
N ARG A 27 -7.80 -1.59 3.35
CA ARG A 27 -6.94 -2.27 2.35
C ARG A 27 -6.46 -3.65 2.83
N GLY A 28 -6.35 -3.82 4.14
CA GLY A 28 -6.10 -5.06 4.85
C GLY A 28 -5.99 -4.81 6.35
N PHE A 29 -6.05 -5.86 7.16
CA PHE A 29 -5.73 -5.82 8.59
C PHE A 29 -5.42 -7.23 9.10
N ALA A 30 -4.58 -7.33 10.13
CA ALA A 30 -4.30 -8.59 10.81
C ALA A 30 -4.73 -8.63 12.29
N LEU A 31 -5.17 -9.81 12.73
CA LEU A 31 -5.43 -10.17 14.13
C LEU A 31 -4.33 -11.14 14.57
N ALA A 32 -3.52 -10.80 15.55
CA ALA A 32 -2.46 -11.68 16.08
C ALA A 32 -2.80 -12.28 17.46
N ASP A 33 -3.70 -11.66 18.22
CA ASP A 33 -4.11 -12.09 19.56
C ASP A 33 -5.36 -12.96 19.51
N ASP A 34 -5.14 -14.21 19.10
CA ASP A 34 -5.86 -15.45 19.42
C ASP A 34 -5.53 -16.42 18.29
N LEU A 35 -4.89 -17.54 18.61
CA LEU A 35 -4.48 -18.52 17.59
C LEU A 35 -5.70 -18.98 16.76
N PRO A 36 -5.60 -18.98 15.42
CA PRO A 36 -4.47 -18.56 14.57
C PRO A 36 -4.48 -17.05 14.23
N SER A 37 -3.29 -16.49 13.96
CA SER A 37 -3.20 -15.12 13.44
C SER A 37 -3.85 -15.02 12.06
N ILE A 38 -4.63 -13.97 11.82
CA ILE A 38 -5.42 -13.78 10.60
C ILE A 38 -4.88 -12.57 9.86
N ILE A 39 -4.67 -12.67 8.55
CA ILE A 39 -4.43 -11.53 7.64
C ILE A 39 -5.61 -11.43 6.67
N VAL A 40 -6.19 -10.24 6.55
CA VAL A 40 -7.24 -9.93 5.56
C VAL A 40 -6.69 -8.99 4.50
N ILE A 41 -6.96 -9.28 3.22
CA ILE A 41 -6.51 -8.46 2.09
C ILE A 41 -7.69 -8.14 1.18
N ASN A 42 -7.77 -6.88 0.71
CA ASN A 42 -8.76 -6.48 -0.27
C ASN A 42 -8.42 -7.07 -1.66
N SER A 43 -9.31 -7.94 -2.17
CA SER A 43 -9.10 -8.61 -3.46
C SER A 43 -9.20 -7.68 -4.67
N LYS A 44 -9.79 -6.49 -4.52
CA LYS A 44 -9.92 -5.50 -5.62
C LYS A 44 -8.62 -4.76 -5.93
N ASP A 45 -7.67 -4.79 -5.01
CA ASP A 45 -6.37 -4.16 -5.20
C ASP A 45 -5.52 -4.89 -6.25
N SER A 46 -4.56 -4.17 -6.85
CA SER A 46 -3.61 -4.76 -7.79
C SER A 46 -2.77 -5.84 -7.09
N ILE A 47 -2.22 -6.78 -7.87
CA ILE A 47 -1.40 -7.86 -7.31
C ILE A 47 -0.20 -7.32 -6.54
N GLU A 48 0.38 -6.20 -6.98
CA GLU A 48 1.50 -5.53 -6.33
C GLU A 48 1.10 -4.93 -4.99
N ALA A 49 -0.08 -4.30 -4.92
CA ALA A 49 -0.62 -3.75 -3.68
C ALA A 49 -0.94 -4.85 -2.67
N ARG A 50 -1.57 -5.96 -3.12
CA ARG A 50 -1.86 -7.12 -2.26
C ARG A 50 -0.60 -7.79 -1.71
N LEU A 51 0.46 -7.91 -2.53
CA LEU A 51 1.74 -8.45 -2.07
C LEU A 51 2.39 -7.56 -1.00
N PHE A 52 2.36 -6.24 -1.20
CA PHE A 52 2.89 -5.30 -0.22
C PHE A 52 2.13 -5.38 1.10
N ILE A 53 0.80 -5.34 1.05
CA ILE A 53 -0.06 -5.43 2.24
C ILE A 53 0.17 -6.76 2.96
N LEU A 54 0.23 -7.88 2.24
CA LEU A 54 0.51 -9.20 2.85
C LEU A 54 1.78 -9.18 3.70
N MET A 55 2.88 -8.65 3.15
CA MET A 55 4.14 -8.58 3.88
C MET A 55 4.11 -7.54 5.01
N HIS A 56 3.36 -6.46 4.84
CA HIS A 56 3.21 -5.42 5.85
C HIS A 56 2.48 -5.95 7.08
N GLU A 57 1.33 -6.59 6.89
CA GLU A 57 0.56 -7.24 7.95
C GLU A 57 1.34 -8.39 8.59
N PHE A 58 2.11 -9.15 7.80
CA PHE A 58 3.01 -10.15 8.36
C PHE A 58 4.10 -9.53 9.24
N GLY A 59 4.61 -8.35 8.89
CA GLY A 59 5.51 -7.57 9.73
C GLY A 59 4.90 -7.22 11.10
N HIS A 60 3.63 -6.81 11.14
CA HIS A 60 2.91 -6.58 12.40
C HIS A 60 2.83 -7.85 13.25
N ILE A 61 2.51 -8.99 12.63
CA ILE A 61 2.49 -10.29 13.32
C ILE A 61 3.87 -10.62 13.90
N LEU A 62 4.97 -10.41 13.14
CA LEU A 62 6.33 -10.67 13.62
C LEU A 62 6.72 -9.81 14.84
N LEU A 63 6.17 -8.60 14.94
CA LEU A 63 6.39 -7.71 16.08
C LEU A 63 5.46 -8.01 17.26
N GLY A 64 4.49 -8.91 17.10
CA GLY A 64 3.46 -9.17 18.09
C GLY A 64 2.48 -8.01 18.28
N GLU A 65 2.37 -7.15 17.26
CA GLU A 65 1.50 -5.96 17.29
C GLU A 65 0.21 -6.27 16.53
N THR A 66 -0.94 -6.05 17.16
CA THR A 66 -2.25 -6.12 16.49
C THR A 66 -2.74 -4.72 16.17
N VAL A 67 -3.41 -4.56 15.02
CA VAL A 67 -4.04 -3.29 14.64
C VAL A 67 -5.17 -2.90 15.62
N ILE A 68 -5.64 -3.84 16.44
CA ILE A 68 -6.84 -3.68 17.27
C ILE A 68 -6.53 -3.30 18.74
N ASP A 69 -5.38 -3.68 19.30
CA ASP A 69 -5.14 -3.57 20.77
C ASP A 69 -3.95 -2.70 21.18
N ILE A 70 -3.81 -1.50 20.61
CA ILE A 70 -2.88 -0.50 21.16
C ILE A 70 -3.68 0.63 21.81
N PRO A 71 -3.75 0.72 23.15
CA PRO A 71 -4.25 1.90 23.85
C PRO A 71 -3.53 3.16 23.36
N ASP A 72 -4.15 4.34 23.53
CA ASP A 72 -3.73 5.67 23.06
C ASP A 72 -2.29 6.13 23.49
N GLU A 73 -1.55 5.26 24.18
CA GLU A 73 -0.20 5.49 24.67
C GLU A 73 0.86 5.37 23.55
N SER A 74 1.03 6.53 22.90
CA SER A 74 2.11 6.97 22.02
C SER A 74 1.96 6.64 20.52
N LEU A 75 1.33 7.58 19.82
CA LEU A 75 1.41 7.75 18.36
C LEU A 75 2.85 7.56 17.82
N ALA A 76 3.85 7.98 18.58
CA ALA A 76 5.26 7.82 18.23
C ALA A 76 5.75 6.35 18.17
N ASN A 77 5.19 5.44 18.97
CA ASN A 77 5.52 4.01 18.86
C ASN A 77 4.80 3.37 17.67
N ARG A 78 3.54 3.73 17.42
CA ARG A 78 2.83 3.31 16.21
C ARG A 78 3.59 3.73 14.95
N ASP A 79 4.03 4.98 14.87
CA ASP A 79 4.84 5.48 13.74
C ASP A 79 6.13 4.67 13.52
N LYS A 80 6.78 4.20 14.59
CA LYS A 80 7.99 3.36 14.48
C LYS A 80 7.67 1.97 13.95
N ILE A 81 6.59 1.36 14.45
CA ILE A 81 6.11 0.04 14.01
C ILE A 81 5.75 0.11 12.52
N GLU A 82 4.93 1.09 12.12
CA GLU A 82 4.53 1.31 10.72
C GLU A 82 5.74 1.50 9.80
N ARG A 83 6.73 2.29 10.21
CA ARG A 83 7.98 2.47 9.45
C ARG A 83 8.76 1.18 9.34
N TRP A 84 8.82 0.38 10.41
CA TRP A 84 9.48 -0.90 10.39
C TRP A 84 8.77 -1.89 9.46
N CYS A 85 7.45 -2.03 9.53
CA CYS A 85 6.66 -2.91 8.66
C CYS A 85 6.80 -2.50 7.18
N ASN A 86 6.82 -1.21 6.89
CA ASN A 86 7.09 -0.69 5.54
C ASN A 86 8.50 -1.03 5.05
N ALA A 87 9.52 -0.86 5.89
CA ALA A 87 10.91 -1.18 5.55
C ALA A 87 11.11 -2.70 5.35
N PHE A 88 10.52 -3.52 6.23
CA PHE A 88 10.50 -4.97 6.13
C PHE A 88 9.87 -5.42 4.82
N SER A 89 8.66 -4.95 4.51
CA SER A 89 7.92 -5.31 3.30
C SER A 89 8.69 -4.94 2.03
N THR A 90 9.28 -3.74 2.02
CA THR A 90 10.08 -3.25 0.91
C THR A 90 11.31 -4.12 0.70
N SER A 91 12.06 -4.41 1.77
CA SER A 91 13.29 -5.22 1.70
C SER A 91 13.02 -6.68 1.35
N PHE A 92 11.90 -7.23 1.81
CA PHE A 92 11.49 -8.60 1.48
C PHE A 92 11.12 -8.73 0.00
N LEU A 93 10.34 -7.77 -0.54
CA LEU A 93 9.87 -7.80 -1.92
C LEU A 93 10.94 -7.35 -2.93
N LEU A 94 11.89 -6.51 -2.50
CA LEU A 94 13.02 -6.01 -3.29
C LEU A 94 14.32 -6.15 -2.50
N PRO A 95 14.88 -7.36 -2.35
CA PRO A 95 16.18 -7.56 -1.72
C PRO A 95 17.28 -6.78 -2.44
N ASP A 96 18.21 -6.18 -1.69
CA ASP A 96 19.29 -5.32 -2.21
C ASP A 96 20.08 -6.02 -3.33
N GLU A 97 20.46 -7.28 -3.09
CA GLU A 97 21.23 -8.09 -4.02
C GLU A 97 20.50 -8.30 -5.35
N SER A 98 19.16 -8.28 -5.33
CA SER A 98 18.34 -8.49 -6.51
C SER A 98 18.18 -7.23 -7.38
N VAL A 99 18.46 -6.04 -6.82
CA VAL A 99 18.22 -4.75 -7.49
C VAL A 99 19.49 -3.96 -7.77
N ILE A 100 20.58 -4.17 -7.03
CA ILE A 100 21.83 -3.40 -7.18
C ILE A 100 22.39 -3.48 -8.61
N GLU A 101 22.56 -4.68 -9.17
CA GLU A 101 23.11 -4.84 -10.52
C GLU A 101 22.20 -4.22 -11.58
N LEU A 102 20.89 -4.38 -11.39
CA LEU A 102 19.90 -3.83 -12.30
C LEU A 102 19.88 -2.30 -12.24
N PHE A 103 19.95 -1.70 -11.05
CA PHE A 103 19.97 -0.24 -10.92
C PHE A 103 21.21 0.36 -11.59
N LYS A 104 22.36 -0.31 -11.50
CA LYS A 104 23.57 0.06 -12.24
C LYS A 104 23.37 -0.01 -13.75
N GLU A 105 22.75 -1.08 -14.27
CA GLU A 105 22.45 -1.24 -15.71
C GLU A 105 21.51 -0.15 -16.25
N TYR A 106 20.60 0.35 -15.40
CA TYR A 106 19.65 1.40 -15.73
C TYR A 106 20.11 2.79 -15.28
N SER A 107 21.39 2.97 -14.90
CA SER A 107 21.93 4.27 -14.50
C SER A 107 21.61 5.37 -15.52
N GLY A 108 21.13 6.52 -15.07
CA GLY A 108 20.67 7.64 -15.90
C GLY A 108 19.26 7.49 -16.50
N ARG A 109 18.67 6.29 -16.51
CA ARG A 109 17.31 5.99 -17.02
C ARG A 109 16.38 5.36 -15.97
N LEU A 110 16.80 5.26 -14.71
CA LEU A 110 16.06 4.61 -13.62
C LEU A 110 14.69 5.24 -13.37
N THR A 111 14.62 6.57 -13.46
CA THR A 111 13.39 7.34 -13.18
C THR A 111 12.51 7.55 -14.42
N GLU A 112 12.87 6.94 -15.56
CA GLU A 112 12.03 6.94 -16.76
C GLU A 112 10.78 6.09 -16.57
N THR A 113 9.66 6.54 -17.13
CA THR A 113 8.37 5.85 -17.03
C THR A 113 8.43 4.40 -17.53
N ASN A 114 9.16 4.15 -18.63
CA ASN A 114 9.29 2.80 -19.21
C ASN A 114 10.11 1.87 -18.32
N THR A 115 11.19 2.38 -17.72
CA THR A 115 12.01 1.64 -16.76
C THR A 115 11.19 1.29 -15.53
N LEU A 116 10.56 2.27 -14.89
CA LEU A 116 9.73 2.06 -13.70
C LEU A 116 8.58 1.08 -13.95
N ASN A 117 7.91 1.18 -15.10
CA ASN A 117 6.87 0.24 -15.50
C ASN A 117 7.40 -1.20 -15.64
N SER A 118 8.59 -1.36 -16.23
CA SER A 118 9.21 -2.67 -16.44
C SER A 118 9.66 -3.30 -15.12
N LEU A 119 10.31 -2.51 -14.26
CA LEU A 119 10.75 -2.94 -12.93
C LEU A 119 9.56 -3.29 -12.04
N SER A 120 8.53 -2.45 -12.01
CA SER A 120 7.31 -2.68 -11.20
C SER A 120 6.65 -4.01 -11.57
N ARG A 121 6.53 -4.31 -12.87
CA ARG A 121 5.98 -5.59 -13.33
C ARG A 121 6.88 -6.79 -13.06
N LYS A 122 8.20 -6.62 -13.14
CA LYS A 122 9.20 -7.68 -12.90
C LYS A 122 9.18 -8.12 -11.44
N TYR A 123 9.25 -7.16 -10.52
CA TYR A 123 9.33 -7.42 -9.08
C TYR A 123 7.96 -7.48 -8.40
N LYS A 124 6.88 -7.18 -9.11
CA LYS A 124 5.50 -7.18 -8.58
C LYS A 124 5.34 -6.24 -7.38
N VAL A 125 5.88 -5.03 -7.53
CA VAL A 125 5.86 -3.96 -6.52
C VAL A 125 5.38 -2.67 -7.15
N SER A 126 4.82 -1.78 -6.32
CA SER A 126 4.41 -0.46 -6.80
C SER A 126 5.61 0.40 -7.20
N LYS A 127 5.38 1.43 -8.03
CA LYS A 127 6.42 2.39 -8.37
C LYS A 127 6.91 3.17 -7.14
N ALA A 128 6.03 3.44 -6.18
CA ALA A 128 6.41 4.14 -4.95
C ALA A 128 7.42 3.31 -4.14
N VAL A 129 7.22 2.00 -4.02
CA VAL A 129 8.18 1.11 -3.33
C VAL A 129 9.53 1.09 -4.06
N LEU A 130 9.54 1.03 -5.39
CA LEU A 130 10.77 1.14 -6.18
C LEU A 130 11.51 2.45 -5.92
N LEU A 131 10.79 3.58 -5.90
CA LEU A 131 11.39 4.90 -5.66
C LEU A 131 11.96 5.02 -4.24
N VAL A 132 11.27 4.46 -3.23
CA VAL A 132 11.78 4.40 -1.86
C VAL A 132 13.07 3.59 -1.83
N LYS A 133 13.12 2.44 -2.51
CA LYS A 133 14.32 1.60 -2.56
C LYS A 133 15.49 2.27 -3.27
N MET A 134 15.22 2.99 -4.35
CA MET A 134 16.24 3.78 -5.07
C MET A 134 16.79 4.91 -4.20
N LEU A 135 15.93 5.56 -3.41
CA LEU A 135 16.35 6.62 -2.49
C LEU A 135 17.16 6.07 -1.31
N GLU A 136 16.73 4.94 -0.74
CA GLU A 136 17.44 4.25 0.36
C GLU A 136 18.85 3.82 -0.05
N LEU A 137 19.03 3.38 -1.30
CA LEU A 137 20.31 2.93 -1.85
C LEU A 137 21.10 4.05 -2.56
N ASP A 138 20.72 5.32 -2.37
CA ASP A 138 21.40 6.51 -2.94
C ASP A 138 21.49 6.55 -4.48
N TYR A 139 20.59 5.87 -5.21
CA TYR A 139 20.54 5.92 -6.68
C TYR A 139 19.77 7.13 -7.23
N ILE A 140 18.94 7.76 -6.40
CA ILE A 140 18.22 8.99 -6.72
C ILE A 140 18.31 9.96 -5.55
N SER A 141 18.34 11.25 -5.85
CA SER A 141 18.20 12.29 -4.82
C SER A 141 16.76 12.37 -4.29
N ARG A 142 16.60 12.97 -3.11
CA ARG A 142 15.26 13.26 -2.56
C ARG A 142 14.42 14.13 -3.52
N GLN A 143 15.06 15.07 -4.21
CA GLN A 143 14.36 15.92 -5.18
C GLN A 143 13.88 15.13 -6.41
N GLU A 144 14.68 14.20 -6.92
CA GLU A 144 14.24 13.29 -7.99
C GLU A 144 13.10 12.38 -7.54
N PHE A 145 13.18 11.84 -6.31
CA PHE A 145 12.11 11.05 -5.72
C PHE A 145 10.78 11.82 -5.74
N ASP A 146 10.76 13.03 -5.17
CA ASP A 146 9.54 13.85 -5.07
C ASP A 146 8.99 14.20 -6.47
N ASN A 147 9.87 14.59 -7.40
CA ASN A 147 9.50 14.92 -8.78
C ASN A 147 8.90 13.73 -9.56
N VAL A 148 9.42 12.53 -9.35
CA VAL A 148 8.97 11.33 -10.06
C VAL A 148 7.69 10.80 -9.44
N LEU A 149 7.58 10.81 -8.10
CA LEU A 149 6.37 10.39 -7.40
C LEU A 149 5.16 11.23 -7.81
N ALA A 150 5.33 12.55 -7.95
CA ALA A 150 4.29 13.47 -8.40
C ALA A 150 3.71 13.14 -9.79
N ARG A 151 4.43 12.37 -10.63
CA ARG A 151 3.92 11.90 -11.94
C ARG A 151 2.82 10.84 -11.80
N TYR A 152 2.76 10.18 -10.64
CA TYR A 152 1.88 9.04 -10.39
C TYR A 152 0.86 9.29 -9.28
N MET A 153 1.00 10.39 -8.53
CA MET A 153 -0.06 10.84 -7.63
C MET A 153 -1.19 11.45 -8.46
N PRO A 154 -2.47 11.16 -8.14
CA PRO A 154 -3.58 11.83 -8.79
C PRO A 154 -3.45 13.34 -8.57
N LYS A 155 -3.49 14.12 -9.67
CA LYS A 155 -3.64 15.57 -9.57
C LYS A 155 -4.99 15.81 -8.90
N GLU A 156 -5.00 16.48 -7.75
CA GLU A 156 -6.25 16.89 -7.10
C GLU A 156 -7.17 17.51 -8.15
N VAL A 157 -8.35 16.92 -8.32
CA VAL A 157 -9.39 17.48 -9.16
C VAL A 157 -9.79 18.78 -8.48
N LYS A 158 -9.40 19.92 -9.07
CA LYS A 158 -9.96 21.22 -8.69
C LYS A 158 -11.48 21.09 -8.80
N GLU A 159 -12.16 21.02 -7.67
CA GLU A 159 -13.61 21.15 -7.62
C GLU A 159 -13.98 22.43 -8.35
N LYS A 160 -14.63 22.29 -9.50
CA LYS A 160 -15.32 23.42 -10.12
C LYS A 160 -16.52 23.70 -9.22
N THR A 161 -16.41 24.71 -8.37
CA THR A 161 -17.54 25.40 -7.75
C THR A 161 -18.40 25.96 -8.88
N GLY A 162 -19.34 25.15 -9.36
CA GLY A 162 -20.39 25.57 -10.27
C GLY A 162 -21.46 26.28 -9.44
N GLU A 163 -21.50 27.60 -9.60
CA GLU A 163 -22.59 28.47 -9.16
C GLU A 163 -23.95 27.85 -9.54
N LYS A 164 -24.72 27.42 -8.54
CA LYS A 164 -26.16 27.17 -8.73
C LYS A 164 -26.83 28.53 -8.89
N LYS A 165 -27.13 28.91 -10.13
CA LYS A 165 -28.16 29.91 -10.42
C LYS A 165 -29.53 29.30 -10.13
N ASN A 166 -30.28 29.99 -9.28
CA ASN A 166 -31.72 29.83 -9.12
C ASN A 166 -32.42 29.84 -10.48
N ASP A 167 -33.31 28.89 -10.70
CA ASP A 167 -34.62 29.23 -11.25
C ASP A 167 -35.70 28.33 -10.66
N GLY A 168 -36.84 28.94 -10.38
CA GLY A 168 -37.80 28.48 -9.39
C GLY A 168 -38.86 27.46 -9.85
N GLN A 169 -39.66 27.13 -8.84
CA GLN A 169 -41.09 26.82 -8.85
C GLN A 169 -41.58 25.36 -8.74
N LEU A 170 -42.25 25.17 -7.59
CA LEU A 170 -43.50 24.43 -7.32
C LEU A 170 -43.40 22.98 -6.80
N ASN A 171 -43.52 22.89 -5.46
CA ASN A 171 -44.19 21.82 -4.69
C ASN A 171 -45.71 21.79 -5.03
N PRO A 172 -46.54 20.77 -4.65
CA PRO A 172 -46.41 19.90 -3.47
C PRO A 172 -46.90 18.43 -3.61
N GLY A 173 -46.68 17.62 -2.57
CA GLY A 173 -47.41 16.36 -2.29
C GLY A 173 -46.48 15.29 -1.69
N SER A 174 -46.25 15.27 -0.37
CA SER A 174 -47.03 14.61 0.70
C SER A 174 -46.84 13.10 0.79
N GLU A 175 -46.62 12.64 2.04
CA GLU A 175 -46.58 11.25 2.58
C GLU A 175 -45.17 10.66 2.72
N MET A 176 -44.55 10.56 3.91
CA MET A 176 -44.87 9.86 5.18
C MET A 176 -44.07 8.55 5.32
N SER A 177 -43.13 8.57 6.26
CA SER A 177 -42.78 7.49 7.21
C SER A 177 -42.32 6.12 6.67
N LEU A 178 -41.03 5.81 6.85
CA LEU A 178 -40.48 4.96 7.93
C LEU A 178 -38.95 5.08 7.96
#